data_AF-X6MZ87-F1
#
_entry.id   AF-X6MZ87-F1
#
_cell.length_a   1.000
_cell.length_b   1.000
_cell.length_c   1.000
_cell.angle_alpha   90.00
_cell.angle_beta   90.00
_cell.angle_gamma   90.00
#
_symmetry.space_group_name_H-M   'P 1'
#
loop_
_entity.id
_entity.type
_entity.pdbx_description
1 polymer ?
#
loop_
_entity_poly.entity_id
_entity_poly.type
_entity_poly.pdbx_seq_one_letter_code
_entity_poly.pdbx_strand_id
1 'polypeptide(L)'
;KKKKKEGKTLFQKFFFFFENVKKLEVNEETMKTMDFKTFYKLQRKKCDNKTLESLLILPIQRLPRYRMLLSEIVSHTEMDHPDLTHLQTALKFVEETASVTNERMKEYDARQIVREIEVRFVNPPKPSLVIPHRIFVKEGTLMRINRKGEELPTTFILFNDLLVYASPYSFDEANVTLAAPPGEGTGGSDDNRLKWINSLEIDDIFHVKPDERYDNRLLLFYAKDKSTLAYCPSVADKDEWLFELQKVIAKKSSSDNNRWDLCAPLWVPDTWSNVCQVVTCGSKFTFVNRKHHCRFLYFLTLYTHICICICHKGGYDAL
;
A
#
# COMPACT_ATOMS: atom_id res chain seq x y z
N LYS A 1 -40.01 -12.22 -0.74
CA LYS A 1 -39.22 -11.14 -0.09
C LYS A 1 -38.64 -11.54 1.29
N LYS A 2 -39.43 -12.11 2.22
CA LYS A 2 -38.96 -12.55 3.56
C LYS A 2 -37.83 -13.60 3.54
N LYS A 3 -37.98 -14.69 2.78
CA LYS A 3 -36.94 -15.72 2.59
C LYS A 3 -35.62 -15.20 1.99
N LYS A 4 -35.69 -14.23 1.07
CA LYS A 4 -34.51 -13.55 0.48
C LYS A 4 -33.77 -12.68 1.52
N LYS A 5 -34.50 -12.12 2.49
CA LYS A 5 -33.94 -11.34 3.60
C LYS A 5 -33.29 -12.26 4.65
N GLU A 6 -33.92 -13.39 4.96
CA GLU A 6 -33.36 -14.43 5.85
C GLU A 6 -32.10 -15.09 5.28
N GLY A 7 -32.09 -15.38 3.97
CA GLY A 7 -30.90 -15.87 3.27
C GLY A 7 -29.73 -14.89 3.40
N LYS A 8 -29.96 -13.60 3.13
CA LYS A 8 -28.94 -12.55 3.31
C LYS A 8 -28.40 -12.47 4.74
N THR A 9 -29.25 -12.65 5.76
CA THR A 9 -28.79 -12.67 7.16
C THR A 9 -27.94 -13.88 7.52
N LEU A 10 -28.18 -15.05 6.90
CA LEU A 10 -27.35 -16.24 7.13
C LEU A 10 -25.93 -16.05 6.54
N PHE A 11 -25.82 -15.43 5.37
CA PHE A 11 -24.52 -15.16 4.75
C PHE A 11 -23.76 -14.03 5.43
N GLN A 12 -24.46 -13.08 6.05
CA GLN A 12 -23.83 -12.12 6.97
C GLN A 12 -23.21 -12.83 8.19
N LYS A 13 -23.92 -13.80 8.79
CA LYS A 13 -23.36 -14.62 9.87
C LYS A 13 -22.17 -15.46 9.41
N PHE A 14 -22.20 -15.94 8.18
CA PHE A 14 -21.09 -16.67 7.56
C PHE A 14 -19.83 -15.81 7.44
N PHE A 15 -20.00 -14.57 6.95
CA PHE A 15 -18.90 -13.62 6.89
C PHE A 15 -18.34 -13.30 8.28
N PHE A 16 -19.21 -13.07 9.26
CA PHE A 16 -18.79 -12.86 10.65
C PHE A 16 -18.04 -14.06 11.23
N PHE A 17 -18.47 -15.29 10.91
CA PHE A 17 -17.74 -16.50 11.26
C PHE A 17 -16.34 -16.51 10.64
N PHE A 18 -16.21 -16.18 9.35
CA PHE A 18 -14.90 -16.07 8.68
C PHE A 18 -14.00 -15.04 9.35
N GLU A 19 -14.50 -13.82 9.61
CA GLU A 19 -13.71 -12.78 10.28
C GLU A 19 -13.21 -13.24 11.65
N ASN A 20 -14.08 -13.90 12.43
CA ASN A 20 -13.69 -14.43 13.74
C ASN A 20 -12.70 -15.58 13.63
N VAL A 21 -12.85 -16.50 12.68
CA VAL A 21 -11.88 -17.59 12.45
C VAL A 21 -10.53 -17.03 12.04
N LYS A 22 -10.47 -15.97 11.23
CA LYS A 22 -9.21 -15.29 10.87
C LYS A 22 -8.57 -14.56 12.04
N LYS A 23 -9.37 -13.97 12.94
CA LYS A 23 -8.90 -13.34 14.18
C LYS A 23 -8.52 -14.34 15.26
N LEU A 24 -9.13 -15.51 15.23
CA LEU A 24 -8.70 -16.68 15.97
C LEU A 24 -7.40 -17.14 15.34
N GLU A 25 -6.35 -16.39 15.64
CA GLU A 25 -5.04 -16.96 15.80
C GLU A 25 -5.21 -18.13 16.77
N VAL A 26 -5.35 -19.35 16.24
CA VAL A 26 -5.11 -20.58 17.00
C VAL A 26 -3.60 -20.63 17.25
N ASN A 27 -3.10 -19.61 17.95
CA ASN A 27 -1.72 -19.46 18.28
C ASN A 27 -1.38 -20.51 19.33
N GLU A 28 -0.09 -20.82 19.37
CA GLU A 28 0.56 -21.48 20.49
C GLU A 28 0.15 -20.88 21.85
N GLU A 29 -0.29 -19.61 21.90
CA GLU A 29 -0.83 -18.93 23.08
C GLU A 29 -2.10 -19.54 23.68
N THR A 30 -3.10 -19.85 22.87
CA THR A 30 -4.29 -20.58 23.38
C THR A 30 -3.95 -22.01 23.80
N MET A 31 -2.89 -22.56 23.23
CA MET A 31 -2.29 -23.83 23.62
C MET A 31 -1.30 -23.70 24.77
N LYS A 32 -0.99 -22.54 25.37
CA LYS A 32 0.04 -22.44 26.44
C LYS A 32 -0.40 -23.17 27.72
N THR A 33 -1.69 -23.20 28.04
CA THR A 33 -2.18 -23.82 29.28
C THR A 33 -2.24 -25.35 29.14
N MET A 34 -1.74 -26.06 30.16
CA MET A 34 -1.71 -27.53 30.16
C MET A 34 -3.13 -28.12 30.08
N ASP A 35 -4.10 -27.45 30.68
CA ASP A 35 -5.50 -27.87 30.70
C ASP A 35 -6.11 -27.83 29.29
N PHE A 36 -5.88 -26.76 28.53
CA PHE A 36 -6.39 -26.66 27.16
C PHE A 36 -5.67 -27.62 26.22
N LYS A 37 -4.34 -27.82 26.36
CA LYS A 37 -3.61 -28.86 25.60
C LYS A 37 -4.22 -30.24 25.82
N THR A 38 -4.53 -30.57 27.07
CA THR A 38 -5.10 -31.86 27.45
C THR A 38 -6.51 -32.03 26.89
N PHE A 39 -7.36 -31.01 27.07
CA PHE A 39 -8.69 -30.94 26.46
C PHE A 39 -8.62 -31.12 24.93
N TYR A 40 -7.76 -30.36 24.25
CA TYR A 40 -7.59 -30.41 22.80
C TYR A 40 -7.19 -31.81 22.32
N LYS A 41 -6.20 -32.45 22.97
CA LYS A 41 -5.79 -33.82 22.65
C LYS A 41 -6.94 -34.83 22.83
N LEU A 42 -7.72 -34.70 23.91
CA LEU A 42 -8.88 -35.57 24.16
C LEU A 42 -9.98 -35.38 23.12
N GLN A 43 -10.30 -34.13 22.74
CA GLN A 43 -11.32 -33.85 21.73
C GLN A 43 -10.88 -34.27 20.33
N ARG A 44 -9.59 -34.12 19.97
CA ARG A 44 -9.08 -34.60 18.67
C ARG A 44 -9.35 -36.09 18.47
N LYS A 45 -9.13 -36.92 19.49
CA LYS A 45 -9.43 -38.35 19.42
C LYS A 45 -10.91 -38.65 19.14
N LYS A 46 -11.83 -37.79 19.60
CA LYS A 46 -13.27 -37.90 19.33
C LYS A 46 -13.68 -37.39 17.95
N CYS A 47 -12.84 -36.59 17.30
CA CYS A 47 -13.13 -35.93 16.03
C CYS A 47 -12.31 -36.53 14.88
N ASP A 48 -12.12 -37.86 14.86
CA ASP A 48 -11.31 -38.57 13.85
C ASP A 48 -9.89 -37.99 13.68
N ASN A 49 -9.30 -37.52 14.78
CA ASN A 49 -8.02 -36.82 14.79
C ASN A 49 -7.96 -35.59 13.85
N LYS A 50 -9.07 -34.95 13.53
CA LYS A 50 -9.06 -33.64 12.83
C LYS A 50 -8.52 -32.54 13.73
N THR A 51 -7.80 -31.58 13.17
CA THR A 51 -7.34 -30.40 13.92
C THR A 51 -8.45 -29.36 14.00
N LEU A 52 -8.40 -28.45 14.98
CA LEU A 52 -9.42 -27.41 15.10
C LEU A 52 -9.48 -26.53 13.84
N GLU A 53 -8.33 -26.19 13.27
CA GLU A 53 -8.19 -25.42 12.03
C GLU A 53 -8.90 -26.13 10.86
N SER A 54 -8.70 -27.45 10.73
CA SER A 54 -9.35 -28.26 9.69
C SER A 54 -10.87 -28.38 9.85
N LEU A 55 -11.41 -28.14 11.04
CA LEU A 55 -12.85 -28.10 11.31
C LEU A 55 -13.41 -26.69 11.06
N LEU A 56 -12.69 -25.64 11.46
CA LEU A 56 -13.09 -24.24 11.31
C LEU A 56 -13.13 -23.79 9.84
N ILE A 57 -12.39 -24.45 8.94
CA ILE A 57 -12.47 -24.17 7.51
C ILE A 57 -13.75 -24.75 6.85
N LEU A 58 -14.42 -25.73 7.47
CA LEU A 58 -15.54 -26.44 6.84
C LEU A 58 -16.74 -25.55 6.50
N PRO A 59 -17.18 -24.61 7.37
CA PRO A 59 -18.22 -23.66 6.99
C PRO A 59 -17.81 -22.86 5.76
N ILE A 60 -16.59 -22.31 5.71
CA ILE A 60 -16.07 -21.52 4.58
C ILE A 60 -16.18 -22.30 3.26
N GLN A 61 -15.90 -23.60 3.27
CA GLN A 61 -15.99 -24.49 2.11
C GLN A 61 -17.43 -24.86 1.70
N ARG A 62 -18.43 -24.61 2.55
CA ARG A 62 -19.81 -25.06 2.32
C ARG A 62 -20.49 -24.31 1.18
N LEU A 63 -20.21 -23.02 1.04
CA LEU A 63 -20.81 -22.18 0.01
C LEU A 63 -20.38 -22.58 -1.41
N PRO A 64 -19.09 -22.80 -1.70
CA PRO A 64 -18.65 -23.40 -2.97
C PRO A 64 -19.30 -24.76 -3.27
N ARG A 65 -19.47 -25.62 -2.25
CA ARG A 65 -20.11 -26.94 -2.44
C ARG A 65 -21.57 -26.83 -2.89
N TYR A 66 -22.34 -25.90 -2.32
CA TYR A 66 -23.73 -25.69 -2.77
C TYR A 66 -23.81 -25.25 -4.23
N ARG A 67 -22.89 -24.38 -4.67
CA ARG A 67 -22.79 -23.99 -6.09
C ARG A 67 -22.54 -25.21 -6.97
N MET A 68 -21.53 -26.03 -6.63
CA MET A 68 -21.19 -27.22 -7.42
C MET A 68 -22.36 -28.22 -7.50
N LEU A 69 -22.99 -28.53 -6.36
CA LEU A 69 -24.11 -29.47 -6.31
C LEU A 69 -25.32 -28.97 -7.11
N LEU A 70 -25.68 -27.69 -6.97
CA LEU A 70 -26.80 -27.13 -7.72
C LEU A 70 -26.49 -27.04 -9.22
N SER A 71 -25.26 -26.71 -9.59
CA SER A 71 -24.82 -26.72 -10.99
C SER A 71 -24.96 -28.11 -11.61
N GLU A 72 -24.58 -29.16 -10.86
CA GLU A 72 -24.66 -30.54 -11.31
C GLU A 72 -26.11 -31.03 -11.45
N ILE A 73 -26.98 -30.65 -10.51
CA ILE A 73 -28.41 -30.99 -10.60
C ILE A 73 -29.03 -30.30 -11.81
N VAL A 74 -28.74 -29.00 -12.03
CA VAL A 74 -29.26 -28.25 -13.18
C VAL A 74 -28.79 -28.85 -14.50
N SER A 75 -27.52 -29.28 -14.61
CA SER A 75 -26.99 -29.88 -15.85
C SER A 75 -27.63 -31.22 -16.22
N HIS A 76 -28.18 -31.94 -15.24
CA HIS A 76 -28.83 -33.24 -15.42
C HIS A 76 -30.37 -33.18 -15.35
N THR A 77 -30.95 -31.99 -15.25
CA THR A 77 -32.41 -31.81 -15.23
C THR A 77 -32.92 -31.53 -16.65
N GLU A 78 -33.94 -32.27 -17.10
CA GLU A 78 -34.54 -32.08 -18.43
C GLU A 78 -35.18 -30.69 -18.59
N MET A 79 -35.22 -30.19 -19.84
CA MET A 79 -35.65 -28.83 -20.14
C MET A 79 -37.12 -28.53 -19.79
N ASP A 80 -37.97 -29.54 -19.81
CA ASP A 80 -39.41 -29.49 -19.53
C ASP A 80 -39.76 -29.83 -18.08
N HIS A 81 -38.77 -30.16 -17.25
CA HIS A 81 -39.00 -30.48 -15.84
C HIS A 81 -39.48 -29.24 -15.04
N PRO A 82 -40.57 -29.33 -14.27
CA PRO A 82 -41.18 -28.18 -13.57
C PRO A 82 -40.25 -27.53 -12.53
N ASP A 83 -39.26 -28.26 -12.02
CA ASP A 83 -38.29 -27.73 -11.04
C ASP A 83 -37.08 -27.04 -11.67
N LEU A 84 -36.86 -27.13 -12.99
CA LEU A 84 -35.67 -26.56 -13.64
C LEU A 84 -35.54 -25.06 -13.37
N THR A 85 -36.64 -24.32 -13.47
CA THR A 85 -36.67 -22.87 -13.20
C THR A 85 -36.36 -22.54 -11.74
N HIS A 86 -36.82 -23.38 -10.80
CA HIS A 86 -36.52 -23.22 -9.38
C HIS A 86 -35.05 -23.50 -9.07
N LEU A 87 -34.48 -24.54 -9.68
CA LEU A 87 -33.08 -24.93 -9.55
C LEU A 87 -32.15 -23.86 -10.11
N GLN A 88 -32.43 -23.32 -11.31
CA GLN A 88 -31.66 -22.22 -11.90
C GLN A 88 -31.72 -20.95 -11.03
N THR A 89 -32.89 -20.64 -10.46
CA THR A 89 -33.04 -19.51 -9.53
C THR A 89 -32.23 -19.71 -8.25
N ALA A 90 -32.22 -20.93 -7.70
CA ALA A 90 -31.44 -21.28 -6.53
C ALA A 90 -29.93 -21.20 -6.80
N LEU A 91 -29.48 -21.73 -7.95
CA LEU A 91 -28.09 -21.66 -8.40
C LEU A 91 -27.63 -20.21 -8.51
N LYS A 92 -28.37 -19.38 -9.24
CA LYS A 92 -28.05 -17.95 -9.40
C LYS A 92 -27.93 -17.23 -8.05
N PHE A 93 -28.84 -17.50 -7.12
CA PHE A 93 -28.78 -16.92 -5.78
C PHE A 93 -27.53 -17.33 -5.00
N VAL A 94 -27.13 -18.60 -5.10
CA VAL A 94 -25.90 -19.10 -4.47
C VAL A 94 -24.66 -18.48 -5.12
N GLU A 95 -24.65 -18.32 -6.44
CA GLU A 95 -23.53 -17.70 -7.18
C GLU A 95 -23.36 -16.22 -6.83
N GLU A 96 -24.44 -15.44 -6.86
CA GLU A 96 -24.43 -14.02 -6.45
C GLU A 96 -23.92 -13.87 -5.02
N THR A 97 -24.40 -14.73 -4.13
CA THR A 97 -23.97 -14.72 -2.73
C THR A 97 -22.50 -15.09 -2.58
N ALA A 98 -22.03 -16.12 -3.28
CA ALA A 98 -20.63 -16.54 -3.25
C ALA A 98 -19.70 -15.42 -3.75
N SER A 99 -20.09 -14.70 -4.80
CA SER A 99 -19.32 -13.54 -5.29
C SER A 99 -19.21 -12.46 -4.21
N VAL A 100 -20.34 -12.04 -3.63
CA VAL A 100 -20.37 -11.00 -2.58
C VAL A 100 -19.56 -11.42 -1.35
N THR A 101 -19.66 -12.68 -0.93
CA THR A 101 -18.87 -13.19 0.21
C THR A 101 -17.38 -13.18 -0.11
N ASN A 102 -16.98 -13.64 -1.30
CA ASN A 102 -15.59 -13.66 -1.74
C ASN A 102 -14.99 -12.25 -1.86
N GLU A 103 -15.74 -11.29 -2.41
CA GLU A 103 -15.33 -9.88 -2.48
C GLU A 103 -15.10 -9.30 -1.09
N ARG A 104 -16.03 -9.52 -0.14
CA ARG A 104 -15.87 -9.08 1.25
C ARG A 104 -14.68 -9.73 1.96
N MET A 105 -14.40 -11.00 1.67
CA MET A 105 -13.21 -11.68 2.20
C MET A 105 -11.93 -11.02 1.68
N LYS A 106 -11.86 -10.71 0.38
CA LYS A 106 -10.73 -9.98 -0.22
C LYS A 106 -10.57 -8.59 0.40
N GLU A 107 -11.66 -7.85 0.60
CA GLU A 107 -11.63 -6.55 1.28
C GLU A 107 -11.15 -6.67 2.73
N TYR A 108 -11.55 -7.71 3.45
CA TYR A 108 -11.10 -7.97 4.81
C TYR A 108 -9.59 -8.25 4.86
N ASP A 109 -9.10 -9.18 4.04
CA ASP A 109 -7.69 -9.54 3.99
C ASP A 109 -6.83 -8.33 3.57
N ALA A 110 -7.26 -7.56 2.55
CA ALA A 110 -6.59 -6.33 2.16
C ALA A 110 -6.50 -5.30 3.30
N ARG A 111 -7.57 -5.19 4.11
CA ARG A 111 -7.60 -4.30 5.29
C ARG A 111 -6.68 -4.77 6.40
N GLN A 112 -6.49 -6.09 6.58
CA GLN A 112 -5.54 -6.61 7.56
C GLN A 112 -4.10 -6.26 7.16
N ILE A 113 -3.74 -6.36 5.88
CA ILE A 113 -2.41 -5.95 5.40
C ILE A 113 -2.13 -4.48 5.78
N VAL A 114 -3.08 -3.57 5.52
CA VAL A 114 -2.91 -2.15 5.88
C VAL A 114 -2.76 -1.96 7.39
N ARG A 115 -3.49 -2.74 8.21
CA ARG A 115 -3.39 -2.72 9.67
C ARG A 115 -2.02 -3.21 10.16
N GLU A 116 -1.52 -4.31 9.60
CA GLU A 116 -0.19 -4.84 9.91
C GLU A 116 0.90 -3.81 9.60
N ILE A 117 0.77 -3.12 8.46
CA ILE A 117 1.66 -2.02 8.11
C ILE A 117 1.57 -0.86 9.12
N GLU A 118 0.36 -0.44 9.50
CA GLU A 118 0.14 0.66 10.46
C GLU A 118 0.78 0.38 11.83
N VAL A 119 0.68 -0.86 12.32
CA VAL A 119 1.24 -1.27 13.63
C VAL A 119 2.76 -1.20 13.65
N ARG A 120 3.45 -1.28 12.50
CA ARG A 120 4.90 -1.09 12.44
C ARG A 120 5.34 0.33 12.78
N PHE A 121 4.47 1.33 12.67
CA PHE A 121 4.87 2.71 12.99
C PHE A 121 4.91 2.95 14.50
N VAL A 122 6.07 3.39 15.02
CA VAL A 122 6.25 3.68 16.45
C VAL A 122 5.26 4.73 16.95
N ASN A 123 4.98 5.71 16.09
CA ASN A 123 3.91 6.68 16.29
C ASN A 123 2.90 6.47 15.17
N PRO A 124 1.81 5.71 15.41
CA PRO A 124 0.79 5.47 14.40
C PRO A 124 0.24 6.79 13.87
N PRO A 125 0.07 6.92 12.54
CA PRO A 125 -0.39 8.16 11.94
C PRO A 125 -1.81 8.51 12.38
N LYS A 126 -2.09 9.81 12.45
CA LYS A 126 -3.43 10.38 12.65
C LYS A 126 -3.69 11.33 11.49
N PRO A 127 -4.65 11.06 10.59
CA PRO A 127 -5.62 9.95 10.62
C PRO A 127 -5.00 8.57 10.36
N SER A 128 -5.73 7.51 10.73
CA SER A 128 -5.32 6.11 10.54
C SER A 128 -5.13 5.75 9.05
N LEU A 129 -4.18 4.86 8.76
CA LEU A 129 -4.03 4.28 7.42
C LEU A 129 -5.18 3.33 7.08
N VAL A 130 -5.84 2.72 8.07
CA VAL A 130 -6.89 1.73 7.86
C VAL A 130 -8.22 2.43 7.56
N ILE A 131 -8.42 2.75 6.27
CA ILE A 131 -9.66 3.35 5.75
C ILE A 131 -10.29 2.45 4.68
N PRO A 132 -11.62 2.52 4.43
CA PRO A 132 -12.33 1.55 3.59
C PRO A 132 -11.81 1.36 2.16
N HIS A 133 -11.23 2.39 1.56
CA HIS A 133 -10.81 2.40 0.15
C HIS A 133 -9.29 2.31 -0.06
N ARG A 134 -8.50 2.23 1.03
CA ARG A 134 -7.04 2.12 0.94
C ARG A 134 -6.61 0.66 0.87
N ILE A 135 -5.81 0.35 -0.14
CA ILE A 135 -5.30 -1.00 -0.44
C ILE A 135 -3.80 -0.90 -0.65
N PHE A 136 -3.06 -1.78 0.02
CA PHE A 136 -1.61 -1.92 -0.17
C PHE A 136 -1.29 -2.42 -1.58
N VAL A 137 -0.27 -1.85 -2.21
CA VAL A 137 0.18 -2.19 -3.56
C VAL A 137 1.60 -2.75 -3.56
N LYS A 138 2.57 -2.01 -3.01
CA LYS A 138 3.99 -2.38 -3.03
C LYS A 138 4.75 -1.78 -1.87
N GLU A 139 5.77 -2.48 -1.39
CA GLU A 139 6.76 -1.98 -0.43
C GLU A 139 8.17 -2.27 -0.93
N GLY A 140 9.12 -1.41 -0.58
CA GLY A 140 10.53 -1.63 -0.85
C GLY A 140 11.42 -0.51 -0.33
N THR A 141 12.70 -0.81 -0.15
CA THR A 141 13.70 0.16 0.32
C THR A 141 14.31 0.89 -0.86
N LEU A 142 14.23 2.22 -0.85
CA LEU A 142 14.87 3.11 -1.81
C LEU A 142 15.89 4.02 -1.10
N MET A 143 16.84 4.56 -1.85
CA MET A 143 17.84 5.49 -1.32
C MET A 143 17.38 6.93 -1.53
N ARG A 144 16.79 7.54 -0.50
CA ARG A 144 16.31 8.92 -0.57
C ARG A 144 17.45 9.88 -0.25
N ILE A 145 17.62 10.93 -1.07
CA ILE A 145 18.62 11.96 -0.80
C ILE A 145 18.06 13.03 0.14
N ASN A 146 18.77 13.33 1.23
CA ASN A 146 18.41 14.42 2.13
C ASN A 146 18.99 15.77 1.64
N ARG A 147 18.65 16.88 2.30
CA ARG A 147 19.13 18.22 1.93
C ARG A 147 20.67 18.41 2.03
N LYS A 148 21.37 17.50 2.71
CA LYS A 148 22.83 17.49 2.81
C LYS A 148 23.49 16.72 1.67
N GLY A 149 22.70 16.07 0.80
CA GLY A 149 23.20 15.22 -0.28
C GLY A 149 23.51 13.79 0.16
N GLU A 150 23.14 13.39 1.38
CA GLU A 150 23.35 12.03 1.88
C GLU A 150 22.22 11.11 1.41
N GLU A 151 22.61 9.93 0.93
CA GLU A 151 21.69 8.86 0.55
C GLU A 151 21.29 8.04 1.78
N LEU A 152 20.01 8.04 2.11
CA LEU A 152 19.47 7.36 3.28
C LEU A 152 18.54 6.21 2.86
N PRO A 153 18.77 4.98 3.34
CA PRO A 153 17.86 3.88 3.11
C PRO A 153 16.50 4.22 3.75
N THR A 154 15.46 4.22 2.92
CA THR A 154 14.12 4.66 3.28
C THR A 154 13.12 3.64 2.74
N THR A 155 12.24 3.13 3.60
CA THR A 155 11.15 2.24 3.21
C THR A 155 10.04 3.05 2.55
N PHE A 156 9.74 2.77 1.29
CA PHE A 156 8.60 3.31 0.57
C PHE A 156 7.47 2.29 0.59
N ILE A 157 6.25 2.75 0.88
CA ILE A 157 5.03 1.95 0.96
C ILE A 157 3.99 2.60 0.08
N LEU A 158 3.67 1.95 -1.03
CA LEU A 158 2.69 2.38 -2.01
C LEU A 158 1.33 1.76 -1.69
N PHE A 159 0.35 2.63 -1.49
CA PHE A 159 -1.07 2.32 -1.51
C PHE A 159 -1.69 2.80 -2.83
N ASN A 160 -2.93 2.41 -3.11
CA ASN A 160 -3.67 2.87 -4.28
C ASN A 160 -3.99 4.38 -4.28
N ASP A 161 -3.84 5.06 -3.15
CA ASP A 161 -4.17 6.47 -2.97
C ASP A 161 -3.07 7.31 -2.30
N LEU A 162 -2.02 6.68 -1.79
CA LEU A 162 -1.01 7.31 -0.95
C LEU A 162 0.34 6.63 -1.12
N LEU A 163 1.42 7.40 -1.24
CA LEU A 163 2.78 6.91 -1.15
C LEU A 163 3.39 7.40 0.16
N VAL A 164 3.71 6.49 1.07
CA VAL A 164 4.34 6.79 2.36
C VAL A 164 5.82 6.45 2.28
N TYR A 165 6.68 7.25 2.90
CA TYR A 165 8.07 6.88 3.10
C TYR A 165 8.53 7.09 4.54
N ALA A 166 9.25 6.11 5.06
CA ALA A 166 9.61 5.96 6.46
C ALA A 166 11.06 5.50 6.62
N SER A 167 11.71 5.83 7.73
CA SER A 167 13.02 5.25 8.07
C SER A 167 12.84 4.07 9.03
N PRO A 168 13.80 3.13 9.06
CA PRO A 168 13.92 2.23 10.20
C PRO A 168 13.98 3.04 11.51
N TYR A 169 13.34 2.53 12.56
CA TYR A 169 13.41 3.14 13.88
C TYR A 169 14.66 2.64 14.62
N SER A 170 15.63 3.50 14.87
CA SER A 170 16.76 3.23 15.76
C SER A 170 16.54 3.92 17.11
N PHE A 171 16.65 3.17 18.20
CA PHE A 171 16.53 3.71 19.57
C PHE A 171 17.59 4.79 19.89
N ASP A 172 18.71 4.81 19.18
CA ASP A 172 19.83 5.72 19.44
C ASP A 172 19.53 7.20 19.18
N GLU A 173 18.40 7.54 18.52
CA GLU A 173 17.98 8.94 18.33
C GLU A 173 17.20 9.54 19.52
N ALA A 174 16.88 8.75 20.55
CA ALA A 174 16.06 9.19 21.68
C ALA A 174 16.89 9.51 22.94
N ASN A 175 17.74 10.53 22.88
CA ASN A 175 18.17 11.24 24.07
C ASN A 175 17.42 12.57 24.17
N VAL A 176 16.27 12.54 24.86
CA VAL A 176 15.79 13.49 25.88
C VAL A 176 14.31 13.19 26.15
N THR A 177 14.05 12.70 27.38
CA THR A 177 12.75 12.51 28.04
C THR A 177 11.71 11.62 27.37
N LEU A 178 11.70 10.33 27.72
CA LEU A 178 10.62 9.67 28.46
C LEU A 178 11.05 8.21 28.71
N ALA A 179 11.17 7.84 29.98
CA ALA A 179 11.59 6.52 30.40
C ALA A 179 10.61 5.43 29.92
N ALA A 180 11.09 4.49 29.12
CA ALA A 180 10.44 3.19 28.98
C ALA A 180 10.80 2.33 30.22
N PRO A 181 9.88 1.50 30.73
CA PRO A 181 10.16 0.67 31.90
C PRO A 181 11.20 -0.41 31.57
N PRO A 182 12.07 -0.79 32.53
CA PRO A 182 13.09 -1.80 32.32
C PRO A 182 12.44 -3.18 32.28
N GLY A 183 12.25 -3.71 31.07
CA GLY A 183 11.89 -5.09 30.81
C GLY A 183 13.06 -5.82 30.15
N GLU A 184 13.53 -6.84 30.83
CA GLU A 184 14.56 -7.83 30.50
C GLU A 184 14.70 -8.21 29.01
N GLY A 185 15.96 -8.38 28.58
CA GLY A 185 16.32 -9.54 27.76
C GLY A 185 16.71 -9.29 26.30
N THR A 186 17.94 -9.72 26.00
CA THR A 186 18.47 -10.18 24.70
C THR A 186 18.60 -9.15 23.57
N GLY A 187 19.85 -8.75 23.31
CA GLY A 187 20.25 -8.24 22.01
C GLY A 187 20.00 -9.29 20.92
N GLY A 188 19.45 -8.82 19.79
CA GLY A 188 19.22 -9.61 18.59
C GLY A 188 17.75 -9.96 18.35
N SER A 189 16.99 -9.01 17.78
CA SER A 189 15.80 -9.32 16.96
C SER A 189 15.54 -8.11 16.07
N ASP A 190 15.41 -8.35 14.76
CA ASP A 190 15.09 -7.36 13.73
C ASP A 190 13.88 -6.50 14.12
N ASP A 191 14.13 -5.29 14.60
CA ASP A 191 13.08 -4.34 14.92
C ASP A 191 12.57 -3.72 13.61
N ASN A 192 11.52 -4.32 13.03
CA ASN A 192 10.86 -3.83 11.80
C ASN A 192 9.97 -2.60 12.05
N ARG A 193 10.24 -1.84 13.12
CA ARG A 193 9.50 -0.61 13.42
C ARG A 193 9.94 0.53 12.51
N LEU A 194 8.95 1.35 12.16
CA LEU A 194 9.08 2.44 11.20
C LEU A 194 8.86 3.79 11.89
N LYS A 195 9.69 4.76 11.51
CA LYS A 195 9.51 6.18 11.83
C LYS A 195 8.98 6.88 10.59
N TRP A 196 7.75 7.41 10.69
CA TRP A 196 7.12 8.16 9.60
C TRP A 196 7.96 9.38 9.24
N ILE A 197 8.30 9.55 7.96
CA ILE A 197 8.99 10.76 7.49
C ILE A 197 8.02 11.68 6.74
N ASN A 198 7.29 11.15 5.75
CA ASN A 198 6.23 11.89 5.08
C ASN A 198 5.34 10.96 4.23
N SER A 199 4.29 11.54 3.65
CA SER A 199 3.47 10.92 2.61
C SER A 199 3.18 11.86 1.45
N LEU A 200 2.94 11.29 0.28
CA LEU A 200 2.49 11.96 -0.93
C LEU A 200 1.14 11.39 -1.33
N GLU A 201 0.11 12.23 -1.40
CA GLU A 201 -1.19 11.82 -1.93
C GLU A 201 -1.08 11.52 -3.42
N ILE A 202 -1.71 10.44 -3.86
CA ILE A 202 -1.80 10.09 -5.28
C ILE A 202 -3.15 10.63 -5.77
N ASP A 203 -3.12 11.85 -6.28
CA ASP A 203 -4.25 12.56 -6.89
C ASP A 203 -3.93 12.89 -8.36
N ASP A 204 -4.74 13.73 -9.01
CA ASP A 204 -4.50 14.15 -10.40
C ASP A 204 -3.26 15.06 -10.58
N ILE A 205 -2.58 15.44 -9.49
CA ILE A 205 -1.34 16.26 -9.49
C ILE A 205 -0.11 15.36 -9.29
N PHE A 206 -0.28 14.13 -8.79
CA PHE A 206 0.83 13.23 -8.52
C PHE A 206 1.44 12.67 -9.82
N HIS A 207 2.75 12.87 -9.99
CA HIS A 207 3.49 12.35 -11.13
C HIS A 207 4.77 11.65 -10.68
N VAL A 208 5.16 10.61 -11.41
CA VAL A 208 6.48 9.97 -11.27
C VAL A 208 7.20 9.99 -12.62
N LYS A 209 8.49 10.32 -12.62
CA LYS A 209 9.34 10.29 -13.82
C LYS A 209 10.70 9.65 -13.51
N PRO A 210 11.22 8.79 -14.40
CA PRO A 210 12.63 8.42 -14.35
C PRO A 210 13.50 9.60 -14.82
N ASP A 211 14.73 9.69 -14.32
CA ASP A 211 15.71 10.69 -14.76
C ASP A 211 17.11 10.10 -14.89
N GLU A 212 17.50 9.79 -16.13
CA GLU A 212 18.77 9.12 -16.42
C GLU A 212 19.94 10.10 -16.59
N ARG A 213 19.71 11.42 -16.47
CA ARG A 213 20.79 12.42 -16.59
C ARG A 213 21.86 12.27 -15.50
N TYR A 214 21.46 11.73 -14.35
CA TYR A 214 22.32 11.60 -13.18
C TYR A 214 22.60 10.15 -12.81
N ASP A 215 21.55 9.32 -12.78
CA ASP A 215 21.66 7.90 -12.46
C ASP A 215 20.48 7.15 -13.10
N ASN A 216 20.75 6.03 -13.76
CA ASN A 216 19.72 5.26 -14.45
C ASN A 216 18.76 4.51 -13.50
N ARG A 217 18.94 4.60 -12.19
CA ARG A 217 18.07 4.07 -11.12
C ARG A 217 17.19 5.16 -10.48
N LEU A 218 17.31 6.41 -10.90
CA LEU A 218 16.66 7.55 -10.26
C LEU A 218 15.18 7.67 -10.63
N LEU A 219 14.33 7.83 -9.61
CA LEU A 219 12.93 8.23 -9.73
C LEU A 219 12.67 9.58 -9.07
N LEU A 220 11.94 10.43 -9.78
CA LEU A 220 11.47 11.74 -9.33
C LEU A 220 9.97 11.65 -9.03
N PHE A 221 9.58 11.99 -7.81
CA PHE A 221 8.20 11.98 -7.32
C PHE A 221 7.72 13.43 -7.14
N TYR A 222 6.67 13.78 -7.87
CA TYR A 222 6.04 15.09 -7.82
C TYR A 222 4.67 14.97 -7.18
N ALA A 223 4.39 15.81 -6.18
CA ALA A 223 3.06 15.89 -5.56
C ALA A 223 2.77 17.31 -5.12
N LYS A 224 1.51 17.59 -4.79
CA LYS A 224 1.02 18.94 -4.44
C LYS A 224 1.77 19.58 -3.27
N ASP A 225 1.91 18.87 -2.15
CA ASP A 225 2.49 19.43 -0.93
C ASP A 225 4.00 19.19 -0.80
N LYS A 226 4.49 18.11 -1.42
CA LYS A 226 5.90 17.74 -1.36
C LYS A 226 6.34 16.95 -2.60
N SER A 227 7.48 17.34 -3.15
CA SER A 227 8.18 16.53 -4.15
C SER A 227 9.47 15.97 -3.56
N THR A 228 9.85 14.79 -3.99
CA THR A 228 11.06 14.09 -3.53
C THR A 228 11.65 13.23 -4.63
N LEU A 229 12.83 12.68 -4.38
CA LEU A 229 13.53 11.80 -5.32
C LEU A 229 14.20 10.68 -4.53
N ALA A 230 14.35 9.53 -5.18
CA ALA A 230 15.05 8.40 -4.60
C ALA A 230 15.70 7.55 -5.69
N TYR A 231 16.83 6.94 -5.37
CA TYR A 231 17.43 5.92 -6.22
C TYR A 231 16.86 4.55 -5.86
N CYS A 232 16.53 3.78 -6.87
CA CYS A 232 16.20 2.37 -6.73
C CYS A 232 17.49 1.54 -6.54
N PRO A 233 17.41 0.39 -5.84
CA PRO A 233 18.58 -0.48 -5.65
C PRO A 233 19.18 -0.93 -6.99
N SER A 234 18.33 -1.27 -7.96
CA SER A 234 18.70 -1.63 -9.33
C SER A 234 17.80 -0.95 -10.38
N VAL A 235 18.19 -1.06 -11.65
CA VAL A 235 17.35 -0.63 -12.78
C VAL A 235 16.08 -1.47 -12.89
N ALA A 236 16.17 -2.77 -12.58
CA ALA A 236 14.99 -3.65 -12.56
C ALA A 236 13.99 -3.20 -11.48
N ASP A 237 14.48 -2.82 -10.30
CA ASP A 237 13.62 -2.26 -9.24
C ASP A 237 12.98 -0.95 -9.69
N LYS A 238 13.73 -0.08 -10.37
CA LYS A 238 13.20 1.18 -10.94
C LYS A 238 12.03 0.89 -11.87
N ASP A 239 12.20 -0.05 -12.79
CA ASP A 239 11.17 -0.37 -13.79
C ASP A 239 9.92 -0.99 -13.13
N GLU A 240 10.11 -1.85 -12.12
CA GLU A 240 9.00 -2.44 -11.36
C GLU A 240 8.24 -1.37 -10.55
N TRP A 241 8.95 -0.48 -9.86
CA TRP A 241 8.35 0.64 -9.12
C TRP A 241 7.60 1.58 -10.06
N LEU A 242 8.21 1.93 -11.20
CA LEU A 242 7.59 2.79 -12.20
C LEU A 242 6.31 2.17 -12.75
N PHE A 243 6.31 0.87 -13.04
CA PHE A 243 5.14 0.13 -13.51
C PHE A 243 3.98 0.17 -12.51
N GLU A 244 4.22 -0.18 -11.25
CA GLU A 244 3.14 -0.19 -10.24
C GLU A 244 2.62 1.22 -9.93
N LEU A 245 3.50 2.23 -9.88
CA LEU A 245 3.09 3.64 -9.72
C LEU A 245 2.21 4.11 -10.88
N GLN A 246 2.64 3.88 -12.12
CA GLN A 246 1.87 4.27 -13.31
C GLN A 246 0.50 3.59 -13.36
N LYS A 247 0.42 2.32 -12.96
CA LYS A 247 -0.83 1.56 -12.86
C LYS A 247 -1.77 2.13 -11.80
N VAL A 248 -1.26 2.62 -10.67
CA VAL A 248 -2.08 3.29 -9.65
C VAL A 248 -2.56 4.65 -10.14
N ILE A 249 -1.67 5.46 -10.74
CA ILE A 249 -1.99 6.79 -11.28
C ILE A 249 -3.07 6.68 -12.38
N ALA A 250 -2.93 5.75 -13.33
CA ALA A 250 -3.86 5.56 -14.43
C ALA A 250 -5.29 5.19 -13.99
N LYS A 251 -5.44 4.57 -12.81
CA LYS A 251 -6.76 4.27 -12.23
C LYS A 251 -7.45 5.47 -11.61
N LYS A 252 -6.68 6.52 -11.28
CA LYS A 252 -7.20 7.74 -10.67
C LYS A 252 -7.37 8.90 -11.65
N SER A 253 -6.52 8.99 -12.67
CA SER A 253 -6.50 10.12 -13.59
C SER A 253 -7.81 10.29 -14.35
N SER A 254 -8.47 11.42 -14.16
CA SER A 254 -9.67 11.82 -14.90
C SER A 254 -9.33 12.79 -16.04
N SER A 255 -9.07 12.26 -17.24
CA SER A 255 -9.03 12.94 -18.56
C SER A 255 -8.16 14.20 -18.81
N ASP A 256 -7.74 14.97 -17.79
CA ASP A 256 -6.97 16.22 -17.93
C ASP A 256 -5.63 16.11 -17.20
N ASN A 257 -4.60 15.71 -17.96
CA ASN A 257 -3.42 15.04 -17.40
C ASN A 257 -2.16 15.93 -17.29
N ASN A 258 -2.31 17.25 -17.10
CA ASN A 258 -1.16 18.15 -17.15
C ASN A 258 -1.21 19.28 -16.09
N ARG A 259 -1.36 18.92 -14.80
CA ARG A 259 -1.37 19.88 -13.67
C ARG A 259 0.00 20.00 -12.98
N TRP A 260 1.08 19.98 -13.77
CA TRP A 260 2.46 20.11 -13.27
C TRP A 260 2.72 21.42 -12.52
N ASP A 261 1.98 22.47 -12.88
CA ASP A 261 2.03 23.80 -12.26
C ASP A 261 1.64 23.79 -10.77
N LEU A 262 0.95 22.74 -10.32
CA LEU A 262 0.49 22.60 -8.93
C LEU A 262 1.40 21.74 -8.05
N CYS A 263 2.43 21.11 -8.61
CA CYS A 263 3.37 20.31 -7.84
C CYS A 263 4.27 21.19 -6.97
N ALA A 264 4.54 20.73 -5.74
CA ALA A 264 5.58 21.31 -4.90
C ALA A 264 6.95 21.24 -5.60
N PRO A 265 7.85 22.19 -5.33
CA PRO A 265 9.17 22.20 -5.94
C PRO A 265 9.99 20.97 -5.52
N LEU A 266 10.63 20.31 -6.50
CA LEU A 266 11.61 19.27 -6.26
C LEU A 266 12.95 19.91 -5.89
N TRP A 267 13.51 19.51 -4.75
CA TRP A 267 14.87 19.87 -4.39
C TRP A 267 15.84 18.83 -4.96
N VAL A 268 16.90 19.31 -5.64
CA VAL A 268 18.00 18.47 -6.13
C VAL A 268 19.31 18.84 -5.42
N PRO A 269 20.27 17.91 -5.25
CA PRO A 269 21.57 18.22 -4.69
C PRO A 269 22.32 19.30 -5.48
N ASP A 270 22.97 20.22 -4.77
CA ASP A 270 23.76 21.28 -5.41
C ASP A 270 24.92 20.71 -6.25
N THR A 271 25.42 19.51 -5.93
CA THR A 271 26.51 18.85 -6.65
C THR A 271 26.11 18.33 -8.03
N TRP A 272 24.82 18.20 -8.33
CA TRP A 272 24.34 17.69 -9.61
C TRP A 272 24.60 18.63 -10.78
N SER A 273 24.81 19.92 -10.55
CA SER A 273 25.20 20.84 -11.62
C SER A 273 26.13 21.96 -11.16
N ASN A 274 27.12 22.25 -12.00
CA ASN A 274 27.97 23.44 -11.91
C ASN A 274 27.52 24.56 -12.88
N VAL A 275 26.42 24.35 -13.62
CA VAL A 275 25.84 25.31 -14.56
C VAL A 275 24.34 25.51 -14.31
N CYS A 276 23.83 26.68 -14.68
CA CYS A 276 22.41 26.99 -14.72
C CYS A 276 21.70 25.99 -15.63
N GLN A 277 20.71 25.29 -15.09
CA GLN A 277 19.94 24.26 -15.78
C GLN A 277 18.75 24.82 -16.57
N VAL A 278 18.58 26.15 -16.62
CA VAL A 278 17.71 26.78 -17.61
C VAL A 278 18.38 26.61 -18.96
N VAL A 279 17.71 25.92 -19.90
CA VAL A 279 18.24 25.53 -21.22
C VAL A 279 18.84 26.72 -21.98
N THR A 280 18.21 27.90 -21.85
CA THR A 280 18.64 29.14 -22.52
C THR A 280 19.78 29.90 -21.80
N CYS A 281 20.19 29.47 -20.60
CA CYS A 281 21.17 30.19 -19.78
C CYS A 281 22.55 29.51 -19.77
N GLY A 282 22.62 28.21 -19.40
CA GLY A 282 23.85 27.41 -19.37
C GLY A 282 25.03 27.96 -18.56
N SER A 283 24.85 29.04 -17.80
CA SER A 283 25.95 29.81 -17.21
C SER A 283 26.51 29.13 -15.96
N LYS A 284 27.85 29.14 -15.79
CA LYS A 284 28.51 28.52 -14.64
C LYS A 284 28.16 29.22 -13.33
N PHE A 285 27.95 28.41 -12.29
CA PHE A 285 27.84 28.90 -10.92
C PHE A 285 29.20 29.34 -10.39
N THR A 286 29.24 30.50 -9.75
CA THR A 286 30.44 31.11 -9.14
C THR A 286 30.05 31.78 -7.82
N PHE A 287 31.01 32.42 -7.15
CA PHE A 287 30.73 33.21 -5.94
C PHE A 287 29.74 34.36 -6.19
N VAL A 288 29.74 34.94 -7.40
CA VAL A 288 28.80 36.00 -7.81
C VAL A 288 27.53 35.38 -8.40
N ASN A 289 27.70 34.31 -9.19
CA ASN A 289 26.62 33.55 -9.81
C ASN A 289 26.12 32.44 -8.88
N ARG A 290 25.39 32.82 -7.82
CA ARG A 290 24.95 31.88 -6.78
C ARG A 290 23.82 30.97 -7.26
N LYS A 291 23.84 29.73 -6.78
CA LYS A 291 22.82 28.70 -7.01
C LYS A 291 21.49 29.09 -6.37
N HIS A 292 20.40 28.88 -7.11
CA HIS A 292 19.03 29.05 -6.63
C HIS A 292 18.14 27.93 -7.16
N HIS A 293 17.38 27.28 -6.29
CA HIS A 293 16.40 26.27 -6.69
C HIS A 293 15.13 26.97 -7.17
N CYS A 294 14.89 27.01 -8.49
CA CYS A 294 13.71 27.65 -9.06
C CYS A 294 12.46 26.83 -8.74
N ARG A 295 11.42 27.49 -8.20
CA ARG A 295 10.13 26.85 -7.87
C ARG A 295 9.33 26.36 -9.08
N PHE A 296 9.65 26.82 -10.29
CA PHE A 296 8.89 26.56 -11.53
C PHE A 296 9.58 25.65 -12.55
N LEU A 297 10.92 25.62 -12.58
CA LEU A 297 11.70 24.78 -13.52
C LEU A 297 12.38 23.60 -12.83
N TYR A 298 12.29 23.49 -11.50
CA TYR A 298 12.64 22.29 -10.73
C TYR A 298 14.12 21.85 -10.82
N PHE A 299 15.02 22.80 -11.12
CA PHE A 299 16.47 22.59 -11.25
C PHE A 299 17.29 23.77 -10.67
N LEU A 300 18.61 23.61 -10.58
CA LEU A 300 19.55 24.66 -10.17
C LEU A 300 19.59 25.80 -11.20
N THR A 301 19.24 27.00 -10.78
CA THR A 301 19.18 28.21 -11.62
C THR A 301 20.05 29.33 -11.06
N LEU A 302 20.38 30.32 -11.88
CA LEU A 302 21.01 31.56 -11.41
C LEU A 302 19.98 32.50 -10.80
N TYR A 303 20.39 33.19 -9.73
CA TYR A 303 19.62 34.28 -9.13
C TYR A 303 19.72 35.58 -9.97
N THR A 304 19.18 35.54 -11.20
CA THR A 304 19.09 36.70 -12.10
C THR A 304 17.65 36.90 -12.55
N HIS A 305 17.26 38.17 -12.76
CA HIS A 305 15.90 38.56 -13.16
C HIS A 305 15.42 37.84 -14.44
N ILE A 306 16.34 37.51 -15.35
CA ILE A 306 16.06 36.82 -16.62
C ILE A 306 15.74 35.34 -16.40
N CYS A 307 16.53 34.63 -15.59
CA CYS A 307 16.27 33.22 -15.27
C CYS A 307 14.95 33.05 -14.49
N ILE A 308 14.63 34.02 -13.62
CA ILE A 308 13.37 34.04 -12.85
C ILE A 308 12.17 34.36 -13.77
N CYS A 309 12.31 35.28 -14.73
CA CYS A 309 11.23 35.59 -15.68
C CYS A 309 10.97 34.47 -16.69
N ILE A 310 12.00 33.75 -17.16
CA ILE A 310 11.84 32.55 -18.00
C ILE A 310 11.16 31.43 -17.20
N CYS A 311 11.54 31.25 -15.93
CA CYS A 311 10.85 30.38 -14.98
C CYS A 311 9.35 30.71 -14.84
N HIS A 312 8.95 31.98 -14.87
CA HIS A 312 7.56 32.41 -14.69
C HIS A 312 6.71 32.41 -15.96
N LYS A 313 7.31 32.43 -17.16
CA LYS A 313 6.59 32.57 -18.45
C LYS A 313 6.58 31.32 -19.33
N GLY A 314 7.51 30.39 -19.13
CA GLY A 314 7.62 29.16 -19.92
C GLY A 314 7.31 27.94 -19.08
N GLY A 315 6.02 27.59 -18.94
CA GLY A 315 5.66 26.27 -18.47
C GLY A 315 6.12 25.23 -19.48
N TYR A 316 7.03 24.34 -19.07
CA TYR A 316 7.50 23.08 -19.70
C TYR A 316 7.86 23.02 -21.21
N ASP A 317 7.40 23.92 -22.07
CA ASP A 317 7.72 24.00 -23.51
C ASP A 317 9.15 24.50 -23.78
N ALA A 318 9.96 24.67 -22.74
CA ALA A 318 11.37 25.06 -22.79
C ALA A 318 12.33 23.93 -22.37
N LEU A 319 11.86 22.67 -22.35
CA LEU A 319 12.69 21.48 -22.21
C LEU A 319 13.36 21.08 -23.52
#